data_AF-A0A653CLG6-F1
#
_entry.id   AF-A0A653CLG6-F1
#
_cell.length_a   1.000
_cell.length_b   1.000
_cell.length_c   1.000
_cell.angle_alpha   90.00
_cell.angle_beta   90.00
_cell.angle_gamma   90.00
#
_symmetry.space_group_name_H-M   'P 1'
#
loop_
_entity.id
_entity.type
_entity.pdbx_description
1 polymer ?
#
loop_
_entity_poly.entity_id
_entity_poly.type
_entity_poly.pdbx_seq_one_letter_code
_entity_poly.pdbx_strand_id
1 'polypeptide(L)'
;MNGSFLLDNDRHYYCTSKHHGVDLEVTEAVYSMIGRLENTSIKDLIWNCITEDIIPHLSPSPPDVETLRIYLTVPLYHEFSNAKQHLKLQKPFAKAALNLQRAASKVLANWWSLTSKSYFERLVNNFKIVCSYILMNQRIPEGKTVFYDSSLVAMLDLLAFLNKINHSVDGLKVSYDTFHLNDLSDYLDIRVDYVYWLSDQGSGKLFLCNYPFLFDAHAKVQLLETDQALQMQKAMNDAAQSAFVSMFLSPNSQRTIQQFLVLNVTREHIVDDTLRELSQVNPADLKKPLKVKICGEEAEDAGGVTKEFFLLLLRDILDPKYGMFKEYEETRALWFTENSFEDNDV
;
A
#
# COMPACT_ATOMS: atom_id res chain seq x y z
N MET A 1 -21.30 16.93 27.34
CA MET A 1 -21.76 15.55 27.06
C MET A 1 -22.47 15.00 28.30
N ASN A 2 -23.44 14.11 28.12
CA ASN A 2 -24.33 13.61 29.18
C ASN A 2 -23.75 12.46 30.04
N GLY A 3 -22.43 12.33 30.16
CA GLY A 3 -21.80 11.31 31.02
C GLY A 3 -21.97 9.86 30.56
N SER A 4 -22.63 9.62 29.42
CA SER A 4 -22.83 8.27 28.87
C SER A 4 -21.50 7.61 28.50
N PHE A 5 -21.40 6.31 28.77
CA PHE A 5 -20.27 5.45 28.44
C PHE A 5 -18.94 5.84 29.10
N LEU A 6 -18.96 6.60 30.20
CA LEU A 6 -17.76 6.94 30.94
C LEU A 6 -17.35 5.78 31.86
N LEU A 7 -16.05 5.66 32.12
CA LEU A 7 -15.53 4.70 33.10
C LEU A 7 -16.02 5.03 34.52
N ASP A 8 -16.45 4.00 35.25
CA ASP A 8 -16.93 4.09 36.63
C ASP A 8 -15.83 4.47 37.64
N ASN A 9 -16.24 4.75 38.89
CA ASN A 9 -15.36 5.03 40.03
C ASN A 9 -14.35 6.16 39.75
N ASP A 10 -14.82 7.27 39.20
CA ASP A 10 -14.01 8.46 38.93
C ASP A 10 -12.86 8.22 37.93
N ARG A 11 -12.78 7.03 37.31
CA ARG A 11 -11.75 6.69 36.34
C ARG A 11 -11.89 7.44 35.03
N HIS A 12 -13.02 8.08 34.76
CA HIS A 12 -13.22 8.94 33.59
C HIS A 12 -12.66 10.36 33.75
N TYR A 13 -12.37 10.79 34.99
CA TYR A 13 -11.77 12.09 35.24
C TYR A 13 -10.35 12.17 34.64
N TYR A 14 -9.87 13.40 34.45
CA TYR A 14 -8.59 13.70 33.81
C TYR A 14 -8.55 13.24 32.35
N CYS A 15 -9.57 13.61 31.57
CA CYS A 15 -9.55 13.46 30.12
C CYS A 15 -8.32 14.16 29.55
N THR A 16 -7.43 13.40 28.94
CA THR A 16 -6.16 13.90 28.39
C THR A 16 -5.87 13.24 27.05
N SER A 17 -4.81 13.69 26.37
CA SER A 17 -4.34 13.08 25.12
C SER A 17 -3.95 11.59 25.22
N LYS A 18 -3.84 11.04 26.44
CA LYS A 18 -3.51 9.64 26.72
C LYS A 18 -4.64 8.88 27.42
N HIS A 19 -5.69 9.57 27.85
CA HIS A 19 -6.77 8.99 28.62
C HIS A 19 -8.11 9.57 28.17
N HIS A 20 -8.86 8.79 27.38
CA HIS A 20 -10.17 9.22 26.89
C HIS A 20 -11.27 9.04 27.95
N GLY A 21 -11.14 8.12 28.91
CA GLY A 21 -12.13 7.94 29.98
C GLY A 21 -13.47 7.33 29.57
N VAL A 22 -13.53 6.69 28.39
CA VAL A 22 -14.72 6.00 27.86
C VAL A 22 -14.59 4.49 28.05
N ASP A 23 -15.65 3.85 28.49
CA ASP A 23 -15.79 2.39 28.51
C ASP A 23 -16.26 1.88 27.14
N LEU A 24 -15.31 1.43 26.32
CA LEU A 24 -15.58 0.97 24.96
C LEU A 24 -16.33 -0.37 24.95
N GLU A 25 -16.15 -1.22 25.96
CA GLU A 25 -16.82 -2.52 26.05
C GLU A 25 -18.32 -2.32 26.34
N VAL A 26 -18.64 -1.45 27.31
CA VAL A 26 -20.02 -1.07 27.61
C VAL A 26 -20.66 -0.35 26.42
N THR A 27 -19.91 0.54 25.75
CA THR A 27 -20.39 1.23 24.54
C THR A 27 -20.79 0.23 23.45
N GLU A 28 -19.93 -0.73 23.16
CA GLU A 28 -20.17 -1.77 22.16
C GLU A 28 -21.37 -2.66 22.53
N ALA A 29 -21.47 -3.07 23.81
CA ALA A 29 -22.59 -3.85 24.30
C ALA A 29 -23.93 -3.11 24.14
N VAL A 30 -23.99 -1.83 24.52
CA VAL A 30 -25.21 -1.02 24.40
C VAL A 30 -25.60 -0.82 22.95
N TYR A 31 -24.67 -0.48 22.05
CA TYR A 31 -25.01 -0.34 20.63
C TYR A 31 -25.45 -1.65 19.98
N SER A 32 -24.90 -2.78 20.44
CA SER A 32 -25.34 -4.11 20.03
C SER A 32 -26.76 -4.41 20.51
N MET A 33 -27.10 -4.03 21.74
CA MET A 33 -28.46 -4.13 22.27
C MET A 33 -29.45 -3.26 21.48
N ILE A 34 -29.08 -2.02 21.15
CA ILE A 34 -29.91 -1.11 20.33
C ILE A 34 -30.23 -1.75 18.98
N GLY A 35 -29.25 -2.40 18.33
CA GLY A 35 -29.47 -3.10 17.06
C GLY A 35 -30.49 -4.24 17.14
N ARG A 36 -30.65 -4.85 18.33
CA ARG A 36 -31.58 -5.96 18.58
C ARG A 36 -32.97 -5.51 19.06
N LEU A 37 -33.21 -4.22 19.28
CA LEU A 37 -34.51 -3.73 19.71
C LEU A 37 -35.60 -4.01 18.67
N GLU A 38 -36.75 -4.51 19.09
CA GLU A 38 -37.91 -4.68 18.21
C GLU A 38 -38.58 -3.34 17.90
N ASN A 39 -38.50 -2.38 18.84
CA ASN A 39 -39.12 -1.06 18.69
C ASN A 39 -38.35 -0.20 17.66
N THR A 40 -38.94 -0.05 16.47
CA THR A 40 -38.37 0.75 15.38
C THR A 40 -38.32 2.24 15.70
N SER A 41 -39.29 2.80 16.43
CA SER A 41 -39.31 4.23 16.76
C SER A 41 -38.09 4.69 17.56
N ILE A 42 -37.59 3.83 18.48
CA ILE A 42 -36.37 4.12 19.25
C ILE A 42 -35.14 4.05 18.35
N LYS A 43 -35.08 3.05 17.45
CA LYS A 43 -34.01 2.93 16.47
C LYS A 43 -33.96 4.15 15.54
N ASP A 44 -35.11 4.60 15.04
CA ASP A 44 -35.23 5.77 14.18
C ASP A 44 -34.82 7.05 14.92
N LEU A 45 -35.22 7.20 16.18
CA LEU A 45 -34.82 8.33 17.01
C LEU A 45 -33.29 8.39 17.21
N ILE A 46 -32.66 7.25 17.55
CA ILE A 46 -31.21 7.15 17.74
C ILE A 46 -30.48 7.39 16.42
N TRP A 47 -30.99 6.81 15.32
CA TRP A 47 -30.46 7.01 13.98
C TRP A 47 -30.45 8.49 13.57
N ASN A 48 -31.59 9.19 13.74
CA ASN A 48 -31.70 10.61 13.43
C ASN A 48 -30.79 11.45 14.34
N CYS A 49 -30.71 11.11 15.64
CA CYS A 49 -29.77 11.78 16.56
C CYS A 49 -28.31 11.63 16.11
N ILE A 50 -27.87 10.45 15.69
CA ILE A 50 -26.49 10.24 15.22
C ILE A 50 -26.24 10.95 13.89
N THR A 51 -27.13 10.77 12.91
CA THR A 51 -26.88 11.17 11.52
C THR A 51 -27.29 12.60 11.18
N GLU A 52 -28.27 13.17 11.88
CA GLU A 52 -28.82 14.50 11.61
C GLU A 52 -28.42 15.53 12.68
N ASP A 53 -27.99 15.09 13.88
CA ASP A 53 -27.57 15.98 14.97
C ASP A 53 -26.08 15.80 15.33
N ILE A 54 -25.66 14.65 15.88
CA ILE A 54 -24.31 14.48 16.42
C ILE A 54 -23.22 14.67 15.36
N ILE A 55 -23.25 13.91 14.26
CA ILE A 55 -22.17 13.94 13.26
C ILE A 55 -22.08 15.29 12.54
N PRO A 56 -23.18 15.90 12.06
CA PRO A 56 -23.13 17.20 11.41
C PRO A 56 -22.57 18.33 12.28
N HIS A 57 -22.72 18.25 13.60
CA HIS A 57 -22.23 19.28 14.53
C HIS A 57 -20.79 19.05 15.04
N LEU A 58 -20.07 18.04 14.52
CA LEU A 58 -18.66 17.83 14.86
C LEU A 58 -17.77 18.95 14.31
N SER A 59 -17.27 19.80 15.21
CA SER A 59 -16.41 20.93 14.86
C SER A 59 -14.96 20.51 14.56
N PRO A 60 -14.31 21.10 13.53
CA PRO A 60 -12.87 20.96 13.29
C PRO A 60 -11.98 21.37 14.49
N SER A 61 -12.46 22.32 15.29
CA SER A 61 -11.78 22.84 16.48
C SER A 61 -12.73 22.69 17.67
N PRO A 62 -12.83 21.48 18.26
CA PRO A 62 -13.70 21.28 19.41
C PRO A 62 -13.22 22.14 20.59
N PRO A 63 -14.14 22.71 21.38
CA PRO A 63 -13.79 23.58 22.51
C PRO A 63 -13.11 22.81 23.64
N ASP A 64 -13.37 21.51 23.73
CA ASP A 64 -12.83 20.63 24.77
C ASP A 64 -12.52 19.23 24.23
N VAL A 65 -11.46 18.62 24.76
CA VAL A 65 -10.95 17.30 24.36
C VAL A 65 -11.97 16.18 24.57
N GLU A 66 -12.87 16.30 25.55
CA GLU A 66 -13.91 15.31 25.77
C GLU A 66 -14.79 15.15 24.54
N THR A 67 -15.04 16.21 23.77
CA THR A 67 -15.85 16.15 22.55
C THR A 67 -15.34 15.11 21.56
N LEU A 68 -14.03 14.80 21.59
CA LEU A 68 -13.43 13.79 20.73
C LEU A 68 -13.87 12.35 21.06
N ARG A 69 -14.48 12.11 22.23
CA ARG A 69 -14.98 10.78 22.63
C ARG A 69 -16.00 10.23 21.64
N ILE A 70 -16.74 11.10 20.95
CA ILE A 70 -17.70 10.73 19.91
C ILE A 70 -17.01 9.96 18.77
N TYR A 71 -15.74 10.27 18.45
CA TYR A 71 -14.96 9.54 17.45
C TYR A 71 -14.51 8.14 17.92
N LEU A 72 -14.70 7.81 19.20
CA LEU A 72 -14.48 6.46 19.74
C LEU A 72 -15.80 5.68 19.85
N THR A 73 -16.90 6.35 20.15
CA THR A 73 -18.17 5.68 20.40
C THR A 73 -18.98 5.43 19.13
N VAL A 74 -19.09 6.42 18.23
CA VAL A 74 -19.90 6.30 17.01
C VAL A 74 -19.48 5.13 16.10
N PRO A 75 -18.19 4.79 15.92
CA PRO A 75 -17.79 3.61 15.14
C PRO A 75 -18.30 2.27 15.71
N LEU A 76 -18.71 2.24 16.98
CA LEU A 76 -19.30 1.07 17.63
C LEU A 76 -20.80 0.94 17.38
N TYR A 77 -21.46 1.97 16.83
CA TYR A 77 -22.87 1.94 16.44
C TYR A 77 -23.12 0.80 15.44
N HIS A 78 -24.20 0.04 15.64
CA HIS A 78 -24.45 -1.20 14.90
C HIS A 78 -24.60 -0.99 13.38
N GLU A 79 -25.14 0.14 12.93
CA GLU A 79 -25.23 0.45 11.49
C GLU A 79 -23.91 0.95 10.88
N PHE A 80 -22.86 1.18 11.68
CA PHE A 80 -21.56 1.64 11.16
C PHE A 80 -20.87 0.57 10.31
N SER A 81 -21.22 -0.71 10.50
CA SER A 81 -20.81 -1.81 9.63
C SER A 81 -21.74 -2.02 8.42
N ASN A 82 -22.72 -1.15 8.18
CA ASN A 82 -23.61 -1.22 7.02
C ASN A 82 -23.13 -0.25 5.92
N ALA A 83 -22.47 -0.79 4.89
CA ALA A 83 -21.90 0.01 3.80
C ALA A 83 -22.95 0.81 2.99
N LYS A 84 -24.21 0.39 2.99
CA LYS A 84 -25.30 1.12 2.31
C LYS A 84 -25.55 2.50 2.93
N GLN A 85 -25.18 2.68 4.20
CA GLN A 85 -25.36 3.91 4.96
C GLN A 85 -24.24 4.94 4.78
N HIS A 86 -23.24 4.65 3.93
CA HIS A 86 -22.03 5.46 3.78
C HIS A 86 -22.29 6.97 3.57
N LEU A 87 -23.35 7.35 2.86
CA LEU A 87 -23.69 8.75 2.62
C LEU A 87 -24.10 9.51 3.90
N LYS A 88 -24.83 8.86 4.81
CA LYS A 88 -25.38 9.48 6.03
C LYS A 88 -24.51 9.25 7.27
N LEU A 89 -23.71 8.19 7.29
CA LEU A 89 -22.99 7.77 8.49
C LEU A 89 -21.46 7.82 8.31
N GLN A 90 -20.88 6.92 7.50
CA GLN A 90 -19.43 6.75 7.42
C GLN A 90 -18.74 7.95 6.78
N LYS A 91 -19.25 8.49 5.66
CA LYS A 91 -18.64 9.63 4.97
C LYS A 91 -18.67 10.91 5.81
N PRO A 92 -19.81 11.35 6.39
CA PRO A 92 -19.80 12.53 7.26
C PRO A 92 -18.88 12.35 8.47
N PHE A 93 -18.86 11.15 9.08
CA PHE A 93 -17.93 10.83 10.17
C PHE A 93 -16.46 10.92 9.74
N ALA A 94 -16.10 10.31 8.61
CA ALA A 94 -14.74 10.32 8.08
C ALA A 94 -14.26 11.73 7.78
N LYS A 95 -15.11 12.54 7.13
CA LYS A 95 -14.82 13.96 6.88
C LYS A 95 -14.65 14.74 8.17
N ALA A 96 -15.50 14.51 9.17
CA ALA A 96 -15.38 15.17 10.46
C ALA A 96 -14.06 14.81 11.17
N ALA A 97 -13.60 13.56 11.07
CA ALA A 97 -12.33 13.13 11.67
C ALA A 97 -11.11 13.71 10.93
N LEU A 98 -11.15 13.68 9.59
CA LEU A 98 -10.08 14.19 8.72
C LEU A 98 -9.94 15.72 8.78
N ASN A 99 -11.03 16.44 9.05
CA ASN A 99 -11.05 17.90 9.13
C ASN A 99 -10.62 18.45 10.50
N LEU A 100 -10.35 17.60 11.49
CA LEU A 100 -9.87 18.05 12.81
C LEU A 100 -8.58 18.85 12.69
N GLN A 101 -8.50 19.97 13.42
CA GLN A 101 -7.26 20.74 13.53
C GLN A 101 -6.14 19.90 14.16
N ARG A 102 -4.89 20.27 13.88
CA ARG A 102 -3.68 19.50 14.24
C ARG A 102 -3.65 19.00 15.69
N ALA A 103 -4.05 19.82 16.66
CA ALA A 103 -4.06 19.43 18.07
C ALA A 103 -5.09 18.33 18.36
N ALA A 104 -6.33 18.52 17.93
CA ALA A 104 -7.42 17.56 18.09
C ALA A 104 -7.16 16.25 17.32
N SER A 105 -6.67 16.36 16.08
CA SER A 105 -6.28 15.21 15.26
C SER A 105 -5.18 14.38 15.93
N LYS A 106 -4.19 15.02 16.58
CA LYS A 106 -3.14 14.31 17.33
C LYS A 106 -3.70 13.58 18.56
N VAL A 107 -4.64 14.19 19.28
CA VAL A 107 -5.32 13.53 20.42
C VAL A 107 -6.10 12.32 19.93
N LEU A 108 -6.89 12.47 18.86
CA LEU A 108 -7.66 11.37 18.28
C LEU A 108 -6.75 10.22 17.80
N ALA A 109 -5.65 10.54 17.11
CA ALA A 109 -4.67 9.55 16.66
C ALA A 109 -4.09 8.75 17.83
N ASN A 110 -3.73 9.43 18.93
CA ASN A 110 -3.25 8.78 20.14
C ASN A 110 -4.33 7.90 20.80
N TRP A 111 -5.58 8.36 20.85
CA TRP A 111 -6.65 7.55 21.43
C TRP A 111 -6.92 6.29 20.61
N TRP A 112 -6.99 6.40 19.27
CA TRP A 112 -7.12 5.22 18.42
C TRP A 112 -5.94 4.26 18.53
N SER A 113 -4.70 4.75 18.70
CA SER A 113 -3.54 3.85 18.92
C SER A 113 -3.59 3.11 20.27
N LEU A 114 -4.24 3.69 21.28
CA LEU A 114 -4.41 3.11 22.62
C LEU A 114 -5.59 2.13 22.74
N THR A 115 -6.51 2.08 21.78
CA THR A 115 -7.66 1.13 21.79
C THR A 115 -7.23 -0.34 21.73
N SER A 116 -8.13 -1.30 21.89
CA SER A 116 -7.78 -2.72 21.69
C SER A 116 -7.47 -3.03 20.21
N LYS A 117 -6.74 -4.14 19.94
CA LYS A 117 -6.51 -4.58 18.55
C LYS A 117 -7.84 -4.84 17.83
N SER A 118 -8.77 -5.54 18.48
CA SER A 118 -10.10 -5.85 17.93
C SER A 118 -10.89 -4.59 17.58
N TYR A 119 -10.88 -3.56 18.44
CA TYR A 119 -11.50 -2.27 18.13
C TYR A 119 -10.89 -1.64 16.87
N PHE A 120 -9.55 -1.60 16.80
CA PHE A 120 -8.84 -0.97 15.68
C PHE A 120 -9.08 -1.72 14.36
N GLU A 121 -9.07 -3.06 14.38
CA GLU A 121 -9.43 -3.90 13.23
C GLU A 121 -10.87 -3.64 12.78
N ARG A 122 -11.82 -3.58 13.72
CA ARG A 122 -13.22 -3.24 13.41
C ARG A 122 -13.33 -1.86 12.76
N LEU A 123 -12.61 -0.87 13.28
CA LEU A 123 -12.59 0.49 12.72
C LEU A 123 -12.07 0.51 11.28
N VAL A 124 -10.95 -0.17 11.00
CA VAL A 124 -10.41 -0.31 9.64
C VAL A 124 -11.42 -1.02 8.73
N ASN A 125 -11.99 -2.14 9.18
CA ASN A 125 -12.95 -2.92 8.41
C ASN A 125 -14.20 -2.13 8.06
N ASN A 126 -14.73 -1.31 8.98
CA ASN A 126 -15.90 -0.46 8.74
C ASN A 126 -15.74 0.48 7.54
N PHE A 127 -14.52 0.96 7.25
CA PHE A 127 -14.26 1.80 6.08
C PHE A 127 -13.91 0.98 4.84
N LYS A 128 -13.21 -0.14 5.00
CA LYS A 128 -12.92 -1.07 3.89
C LYS A 128 -14.19 -1.60 3.23
N ILE A 129 -15.20 -2.00 4.01
CA ILE A 129 -16.46 -2.50 3.45
C ILE A 129 -17.17 -1.44 2.59
N VAL A 130 -17.02 -0.16 2.92
CA VAL A 130 -17.57 0.94 2.12
C VAL A 130 -16.78 1.10 0.82
N CYS A 131 -15.44 1.02 0.87
CA CYS A 131 -14.61 1.01 -0.34
C CYS A 131 -15.04 -0.10 -1.29
N SER A 132 -15.10 -1.35 -0.81
CA SER A 132 -15.51 -2.50 -1.63
C SER A 132 -16.93 -2.33 -2.17
N TYR A 133 -17.88 -1.86 -1.35
CA TYR A 133 -19.25 -1.60 -1.78
C TYR A 133 -19.32 -0.56 -2.91
N ILE A 134 -18.59 0.55 -2.81
CA ILE A 134 -18.58 1.58 -3.86
C ILE A 134 -17.92 1.04 -5.13
N LEU A 135 -16.74 0.43 -5.02
CA LEU A 135 -15.99 -0.13 -6.17
C LEU A 135 -16.82 -1.17 -6.93
N MET A 136 -17.46 -2.10 -6.22
CA MET A 136 -18.35 -3.10 -6.80
C MET A 136 -19.52 -2.44 -7.56
N ASN A 137 -20.12 -1.39 -7.00
CA ASN A 137 -21.27 -0.71 -7.62
C ASN A 137 -20.89 0.18 -8.79
N GLN A 138 -19.61 0.57 -8.94
CA GLN A 138 -19.17 1.35 -10.09
C GLN A 138 -19.22 0.58 -11.41
N ARG A 139 -19.18 -0.76 -11.38
CA ARG A 139 -19.17 -1.63 -12.58
C ARG A 139 -18.18 -1.11 -13.63
N ILE A 140 -16.93 -0.93 -13.21
CA ILE A 140 -15.89 -0.27 -13.99
C ILE A 140 -15.69 -1.06 -15.30
N PRO A 141 -15.85 -0.44 -16.48
CA PRO A 141 -15.63 -1.11 -17.75
C PRO A 141 -14.17 -1.50 -17.94
N GLU A 142 -13.93 -2.53 -18.75
CA GLU A 142 -12.57 -2.94 -19.13
C GLU A 142 -11.79 -1.76 -19.76
N GLY A 143 -10.52 -1.63 -19.39
CA GLY A 143 -9.66 -0.53 -19.85
C GLY A 143 -9.97 0.84 -19.24
N LYS A 144 -10.83 0.92 -18.21
CA LYS A 144 -11.06 2.14 -17.42
C LYS A 144 -10.52 1.98 -15.99
N THR A 145 -10.34 3.12 -15.34
CA THR A 145 -9.93 3.19 -13.92
C THR A 145 -11.15 3.53 -13.06
N VAL A 146 -10.94 3.54 -11.75
CA VAL A 146 -11.93 3.98 -10.77
C VAL A 146 -12.52 5.37 -11.11
N PHE A 147 -13.84 5.50 -10.97
CA PHE A 147 -14.52 6.78 -11.09
C PHE A 147 -14.44 7.55 -9.78
N TYR A 148 -14.36 8.87 -9.88
CA TYR A 148 -14.34 9.72 -8.68
C TYR A 148 -15.66 9.56 -7.90
N ASP A 149 -15.53 9.16 -6.64
CA ASP A 149 -16.62 9.18 -5.67
C ASP A 149 -16.12 9.83 -4.38
N SER A 150 -16.77 10.90 -3.95
CA SER A 150 -16.35 11.67 -2.78
C SER A 150 -16.50 10.92 -1.45
N SER A 151 -17.29 9.85 -1.41
CA SER A 151 -17.39 8.95 -0.27
C SER A 151 -16.23 7.97 -0.28
N LEU A 152 -15.90 7.38 -1.44
CA LEU A 152 -14.73 6.53 -1.62
C LEU A 152 -13.44 7.25 -1.21
N VAL A 153 -13.24 8.48 -1.71
CA VAL A 153 -12.07 9.31 -1.32
C VAL A 153 -12.01 9.50 0.19
N ALA A 154 -13.13 9.84 0.84
CA ALA A 154 -13.15 10.02 2.29
C ALA A 154 -12.80 8.73 3.06
N MET A 155 -13.20 7.56 2.57
CA MET A 155 -12.83 6.28 3.18
C MET A 155 -11.34 5.99 2.97
N LEU A 156 -10.82 6.20 1.76
CA LEU A 156 -9.42 5.96 1.42
C LEU A 156 -8.49 6.87 2.23
N ASP A 157 -8.82 8.16 2.36
CA ASP A 157 -8.08 9.13 3.17
C ASP A 157 -8.09 8.74 4.66
N LEU A 158 -9.25 8.31 5.17
CA LEU A 158 -9.34 7.88 6.57
C LEU A 158 -8.58 6.58 6.81
N LEU A 159 -8.63 5.62 5.87
CA LEU A 159 -7.81 4.42 5.92
C LEU A 159 -6.31 4.76 5.86
N ALA A 160 -5.90 5.75 5.08
CA ALA A 160 -4.52 6.22 5.06
C ALA A 160 -4.11 6.83 6.41
N PHE A 161 -5.02 7.59 7.04
CA PHE A 161 -4.80 8.12 8.39
C PHE A 161 -4.69 7.00 9.44
N LEU A 162 -5.56 5.99 9.40
CA LEU A 162 -5.48 4.81 10.25
C LEU A 162 -4.21 3.99 9.99
N ASN A 163 -3.80 3.82 8.73
CA ASN A 163 -2.56 3.14 8.39
C ASN A 163 -1.34 3.88 8.96
N LYS A 164 -1.35 5.21 8.96
CA LYS A 164 -0.31 6.00 9.63
C LYS A 164 -0.29 5.76 11.15
N ILE A 165 -1.46 5.63 11.78
CA ILE A 165 -1.57 5.28 13.20
C ILE A 165 -1.09 3.85 13.46
N ASN A 166 -1.32 2.92 12.53
CA ASN A 166 -0.87 1.53 12.63
C ASN A 166 0.66 1.43 12.81
N HIS A 167 1.41 2.36 12.22
CA HIS A 167 2.87 2.44 12.25
C HIS A 167 3.42 3.39 13.33
N SER A 168 2.57 4.03 14.14
CA SER A 168 3.02 5.00 15.16
C SER A 168 3.29 4.39 16.54
N VAL A 169 3.05 3.09 16.69
CA VAL A 169 3.31 2.30 17.89
C VAL A 169 4.56 1.43 17.69
N ASP A 170 5.13 0.90 18.77
CA ASP A 170 6.21 -0.08 18.65
C ASP A 170 5.70 -1.36 17.95
N GLY A 171 6.33 -1.73 16.85
CA GLY A 171 5.81 -2.72 15.90
C GLY A 171 4.62 -2.20 15.08
N LEU A 172 3.57 -3.01 14.94
CA LEU A 172 2.33 -2.67 14.24
C LEU A 172 1.13 -2.83 15.17
N LYS A 173 0.16 -1.92 15.10
CA LYS A 173 -1.10 -2.04 15.86
C LYS A 173 -1.87 -3.30 15.47
N VAL A 174 -1.97 -3.55 14.17
CA VAL A 174 -2.60 -4.69 13.50
C VAL A 174 -1.76 -5.10 12.28
N SER A 175 -1.97 -6.31 11.74
CA SER A 175 -1.24 -6.75 10.54
C SER A 175 -1.47 -5.78 9.38
N TYR A 176 -0.48 -5.62 8.50
CA TYR A 176 -0.66 -4.87 7.25
C TYR A 176 -1.77 -5.49 6.38
N ASP A 177 -2.00 -6.81 6.48
CA ASP A 177 -3.09 -7.51 5.79
C ASP A 177 -4.48 -7.01 6.18
N THR A 178 -4.63 -6.45 7.38
CA THR A 178 -5.89 -5.85 7.83
C THR A 178 -6.32 -4.72 6.89
N PHE A 179 -5.38 -4.05 6.22
CA PHE A 179 -5.66 -2.95 5.29
C PHE A 179 -5.88 -3.40 3.84
N HIS A 180 -5.48 -4.62 3.46
CA HIS A 180 -5.60 -5.09 2.08
C HIS A 180 -7.05 -5.23 1.63
N LEU A 181 -7.38 -4.76 0.43
CA LEU A 181 -8.65 -5.03 -0.23
C LEU A 181 -8.46 -6.23 -1.17
N ASN A 182 -8.61 -7.43 -0.63
CA ASN A 182 -8.28 -8.67 -1.35
C ASN A 182 -9.14 -8.89 -2.61
N ASP A 183 -10.36 -8.34 -2.64
CA ASP A 183 -11.29 -8.49 -3.76
C ASP A 183 -11.11 -7.41 -4.85
N LEU A 184 -10.03 -6.61 -4.80
CA LEU A 184 -9.81 -5.51 -5.76
C LEU A 184 -9.79 -5.96 -7.22
N SER A 185 -9.16 -7.11 -7.49
CA SER A 185 -9.06 -7.68 -8.84
C SER A 185 -10.42 -8.04 -9.45
N ASP A 186 -11.44 -8.26 -8.61
CA ASP A 186 -12.79 -8.58 -9.07
C ASP A 186 -13.54 -7.33 -9.55
N TYR A 187 -13.09 -6.13 -9.15
CA TYR A 187 -13.75 -4.87 -9.44
C TYR A 187 -13.01 -4.00 -10.45
N LEU A 188 -11.67 -4.10 -10.52
CA LEU A 188 -10.86 -3.34 -11.45
C LEU A 188 -9.57 -4.07 -11.87
N ASP A 189 -9.08 -3.73 -13.06
CA ASP A 189 -7.72 -4.07 -13.46
C ASP A 189 -6.75 -3.03 -12.88
N ILE A 190 -6.04 -3.41 -11.82
CA ILE A 190 -5.05 -2.56 -11.14
C ILE A 190 -3.90 -2.13 -12.05
N ARG A 191 -3.60 -2.89 -13.12
CA ARG A 191 -2.54 -2.55 -14.09
C ARG A 191 -2.95 -1.34 -14.92
N VAL A 192 -4.23 -1.28 -15.30
CA VAL A 192 -4.80 -0.13 -16.00
C VAL A 192 -4.74 1.11 -15.09
N ASP A 193 -5.14 0.97 -13.82
CA ASP A 193 -5.02 2.06 -12.83
C ASP A 193 -3.57 2.58 -12.76
N TYR A 194 -2.60 1.68 -12.69
CA TYR A 194 -1.17 1.99 -12.63
C TYR A 194 -0.63 2.73 -13.86
N VAL A 195 -0.94 2.24 -15.07
CA VAL A 195 -0.50 2.87 -16.33
C VAL A 195 -1.01 4.31 -16.44
N TYR A 196 -2.29 4.52 -16.13
CA TYR A 196 -2.87 5.86 -16.16
C TYR A 196 -2.35 6.74 -15.02
N TRP A 197 -2.11 6.18 -13.84
CA TRP A 197 -1.52 6.89 -12.70
C TRP A 197 -0.10 7.39 -13.02
N LEU A 198 0.75 6.55 -13.63
CA LEU A 198 2.11 6.95 -14.06
C LEU A 198 2.10 8.07 -15.09
N SER A 199 1.08 8.13 -15.93
CA SER A 199 0.95 9.13 -17.00
C SER A 199 0.23 10.40 -16.54
N ASP A 200 -0.26 10.44 -15.30
CA ASP A 200 -1.04 11.56 -14.80
C ASP A 200 -0.17 12.80 -14.59
N GLN A 201 -0.62 13.93 -15.12
CA GLN A 201 0.02 15.24 -14.96
C GLN A 201 -0.78 16.13 -14.02
N GLY A 202 -1.28 15.55 -12.92
CA GLY A 202 -2.08 16.26 -11.92
C GLY A 202 -3.50 16.55 -12.39
N SER A 203 -4.14 15.62 -13.10
CA SER A 203 -5.53 15.78 -13.57
C SER A 203 -6.57 15.86 -12.44
N GLY A 204 -6.17 15.57 -11.20
CA GLY A 204 -7.07 15.47 -10.05
C GLY A 204 -7.94 14.21 -10.07
N LYS A 205 -7.64 13.27 -10.98
CA LYS A 205 -8.32 11.98 -11.07
C LYS A 205 -7.95 11.08 -9.88
N LEU A 206 -8.90 10.26 -9.45
CA LEU A 206 -8.67 9.26 -8.42
C LEU A 206 -7.95 8.05 -9.03
N PHE A 207 -6.87 7.63 -8.37
CA PHE A 207 -6.14 6.40 -8.62
C PHE A 207 -5.96 5.65 -7.31
N LEU A 208 -6.17 4.34 -7.31
CA LEU A 208 -5.93 3.52 -6.13
C LEU A 208 -4.43 3.37 -5.86
N CYS A 209 -3.58 3.56 -6.87
CA CYS A 209 -2.13 3.61 -6.72
C CYS A 209 -1.64 4.72 -5.76
N ASN A 210 -2.46 5.73 -5.45
CA ASN A 210 -2.18 6.70 -4.37
C ASN A 210 -2.28 6.10 -2.95
N TYR A 211 -2.83 4.89 -2.82
CA TYR A 211 -3.09 4.20 -1.55
C TYR A 211 -2.48 2.78 -1.56
N PRO A 212 -1.13 2.64 -1.64
CA PRO A 212 -0.46 1.35 -1.87
C PRO A 212 -0.63 0.33 -0.73
N PHE A 213 -1.04 0.76 0.47
CA PHE A 213 -1.33 -0.11 1.61
C PHE A 213 -2.59 -0.96 1.41
N LEU A 214 -3.40 -0.68 0.37
CA LEU A 214 -4.58 -1.47 0.02
C LEU A 214 -4.25 -2.73 -0.79
N PHE A 215 -3.07 -2.78 -1.42
CA PHE A 215 -2.68 -3.89 -2.29
C PHE A 215 -2.04 -5.01 -1.50
N ASP A 216 -2.55 -6.22 -1.69
CA ASP A 216 -1.92 -7.44 -1.20
C ASP A 216 -0.64 -7.78 -2.00
N ALA A 217 0.01 -8.88 -1.63
CA ALA A 217 1.24 -9.31 -2.29
C ALA A 217 1.02 -9.62 -3.78
N HIS A 218 -0.09 -10.26 -4.13
CA HIS A 218 -0.41 -10.60 -5.51
C HIS A 218 -0.60 -9.35 -6.38
N ALA A 219 -1.40 -8.40 -5.92
CA ALA A 219 -1.59 -7.11 -6.59
C ALA A 219 -0.26 -6.35 -6.76
N LYS A 220 0.59 -6.31 -5.72
CA LYS A 220 1.91 -5.67 -5.80
C LYS A 220 2.83 -6.34 -6.82
N VAL A 221 2.82 -7.67 -6.93
CA VAL A 221 3.57 -8.39 -7.97
C VAL A 221 3.07 -7.98 -9.36
N GLN A 222 1.76 -7.97 -9.59
CA GLN A 222 1.19 -7.54 -10.88
C GLN A 222 1.58 -6.09 -11.24
N LEU A 223 1.60 -5.19 -10.26
CA LEU A 223 2.05 -3.81 -10.46
C LEU A 223 3.54 -3.73 -10.81
N LEU A 224 4.40 -4.49 -10.12
CA LEU A 224 5.84 -4.55 -10.39
C LEU A 224 6.13 -5.15 -11.77
N GLU A 225 5.44 -6.22 -12.17
CA GLU A 225 5.57 -6.80 -13.51
C GLU A 225 5.11 -5.82 -14.61
N THR A 226 4.05 -5.06 -14.34
CA THR A 226 3.55 -4.02 -15.25
C THR A 226 4.58 -2.90 -15.40
N ASP A 227 5.11 -2.39 -14.29
CA ASP A 227 6.17 -1.36 -14.29
C ASP A 227 7.43 -1.85 -15.01
N GLN A 228 7.86 -3.09 -14.73
CA GLN A 228 9.00 -3.71 -15.41
C GLN A 228 8.79 -3.73 -16.92
N ALA A 229 7.64 -4.17 -17.41
CA ALA A 229 7.33 -4.22 -18.84
C ALA A 229 7.36 -2.82 -19.48
N LEU A 230 6.79 -1.81 -18.80
CA LEU A 230 6.81 -0.42 -19.26
C LEU A 230 8.23 0.15 -19.32
N GLN A 231 9.04 -0.09 -18.28
CA GLN A 231 10.43 0.37 -18.22
C GLN A 231 11.30 -0.29 -19.29
N MET A 232 11.10 -1.58 -19.56
CA MET A 232 11.76 -2.30 -20.64
C MET A 232 11.40 -1.72 -22.00
N GLN A 233 10.12 -1.52 -22.27
CA GLN A 233 9.66 -0.92 -23.53
C GLN A 233 10.21 0.51 -23.71
N LYS A 234 10.24 1.31 -22.63
CA LYS A 234 10.83 2.65 -22.65
C LYS A 234 12.32 2.60 -22.99
N ALA A 235 13.10 1.75 -22.33
CA ALA A 235 14.53 1.60 -22.59
C ALA A 235 14.82 1.13 -24.03
N MET A 236 14.01 0.21 -24.58
CA MET A 236 14.10 -0.21 -25.97
C MET A 236 13.84 0.95 -26.94
N ASN A 237 12.79 1.73 -26.70
CA ASN A 237 12.41 2.87 -27.53
C ASN A 237 13.47 3.97 -27.47
N ASP A 238 13.97 4.31 -26.29
CA ASP A 238 15.01 5.32 -26.09
C ASP A 238 16.30 4.91 -26.82
N ALA A 239 16.70 3.64 -26.73
CA ALA A 239 17.85 3.12 -27.46
C ALA A 239 17.67 3.14 -28.97
N ALA A 240 16.49 2.72 -29.47
CA ALA A 240 16.17 2.77 -30.89
C ALA A 240 16.17 4.20 -31.43
N GLN A 241 15.58 5.15 -30.69
CA GLN A 241 15.61 6.57 -31.04
C GLN A 241 17.04 7.12 -31.05
N SER A 242 17.86 6.81 -30.04
CA SER A 242 19.26 7.26 -30.00
C SER A 242 20.08 6.71 -31.16
N ALA A 243 19.88 5.44 -31.53
CA ALA A 243 20.56 4.80 -32.64
C ALA A 243 20.13 5.42 -33.98
N PHE A 244 18.84 5.71 -34.14
CA PHE A 244 18.31 6.38 -35.32
C PHE A 244 18.89 7.80 -35.48
N VAL A 245 18.90 8.60 -34.41
CA VAL A 245 19.50 9.95 -34.43
C VAL A 245 20.99 9.88 -34.76
N SER A 246 21.72 8.92 -34.17
CA SER A 246 23.15 8.72 -34.46
C SER A 246 23.41 8.33 -35.91
N MET A 247 22.56 7.48 -36.50
CA MET A 247 22.67 7.07 -37.90
C MET A 247 22.38 8.26 -38.84
N PHE A 248 21.43 9.13 -38.49
CA PHE A 248 21.12 10.33 -39.25
C PHE A 248 22.26 11.37 -39.21
N LEU A 249 22.84 11.61 -38.03
CA LEU A 249 23.94 12.58 -37.86
C LEU A 249 25.29 12.07 -38.38
N SER A 250 25.47 10.76 -38.52
CA SER A 250 26.71 10.15 -39.00
C SER A 250 26.42 8.92 -39.86
N PRO A 251 26.09 9.10 -41.15
CA PRO A 251 25.67 8.02 -42.05
C PRO A 251 26.70 6.90 -42.21
N ASN A 252 27.98 7.20 -42.00
CA ASN A 252 29.07 6.23 -42.10
C ASN A 252 29.30 5.41 -40.80
N SER A 253 28.58 5.71 -39.72
CA SER A 253 28.67 4.95 -38.48
C SER A 253 27.79 3.71 -38.56
N GLN A 254 28.39 2.52 -38.68
CA GLN A 254 27.70 1.24 -38.59
C GLN A 254 27.33 0.91 -37.13
N ARG A 255 26.44 1.69 -36.52
CA ARG A 255 25.88 1.34 -35.21
C ARG A 255 24.70 0.41 -35.39
N THR A 256 24.83 -0.82 -34.89
CA THR A 256 23.73 -1.77 -34.80
C THR A 256 22.74 -1.33 -33.73
N ILE A 257 21.46 -1.33 -34.06
CA ILE A 257 20.38 -1.04 -33.10
C ILE A 257 20.30 -2.21 -32.10
N GLN A 258 20.86 -2.03 -30.90
CA GLN A 258 20.77 -3.02 -29.82
C GLN A 258 19.59 -2.70 -28.90
N GLN A 259 18.47 -3.39 -29.14
CA GLN A 259 17.24 -3.28 -28.34
C GLN A 259 17.26 -4.18 -27.09
N PHE A 260 18.19 -5.12 -27.02
CA PHE A 260 18.34 -6.06 -25.91
C PHE A 260 19.64 -5.79 -25.18
N LEU A 261 19.65 -6.02 -23.87
CA LEU A 261 20.88 -6.18 -23.11
C LEU A 261 21.39 -7.58 -23.37
N VAL A 262 22.45 -7.72 -24.16
CA VAL A 262 23.03 -9.03 -24.49
C VAL A 262 24.24 -9.27 -23.59
N LEU A 263 24.22 -10.37 -22.83
CA LEU A 263 25.37 -10.83 -22.06
C LEU A 263 25.94 -12.09 -22.71
N ASN A 264 27.22 -12.05 -23.07
CA ASN A 264 27.94 -13.19 -23.64
C ASN A 264 28.81 -13.81 -22.53
N VAL A 265 28.48 -15.03 -22.13
CA VAL A 265 29.11 -15.69 -20.97
C VAL A 265 29.53 -17.12 -21.30
N THR A 266 30.54 -17.61 -20.59
CA THR A 266 30.95 -19.03 -20.59
C THR A 266 30.47 -19.70 -19.31
N ARG A 267 30.29 -21.03 -19.32
CA ARG A 267 29.88 -21.77 -18.11
C ARG A 267 30.96 -21.75 -17.05
N GLU A 268 32.22 -21.78 -17.48
CA GLU A 268 33.40 -21.89 -16.63
C GLU A 268 33.73 -20.59 -15.90
N HIS A 269 33.40 -19.44 -16.51
CA HIS A 269 33.73 -18.10 -15.99
C HIS A 269 32.49 -17.21 -15.90
N ILE A 270 31.34 -17.77 -15.50
CA ILE A 270 30.05 -17.07 -15.56
C ILE A 270 30.04 -15.75 -14.78
N VAL A 271 30.71 -15.70 -13.61
CA VAL A 271 30.79 -14.50 -12.77
C VAL A 271 31.65 -13.42 -13.44
N ASP A 272 32.89 -13.76 -13.80
CA ASP A 272 33.85 -12.84 -14.39
C ASP A 272 33.37 -12.30 -15.74
N ASP A 273 32.80 -13.18 -16.58
CA ASP A 273 32.21 -12.79 -17.87
C ASP A 273 31.04 -11.83 -17.66
N THR A 274 30.15 -12.11 -16.71
CA THR A 274 29.00 -11.24 -16.39
C THR A 274 29.47 -9.86 -15.94
N LEU A 275 30.45 -9.80 -15.02
CA LEU A 275 31.00 -8.52 -14.54
C LEU A 275 31.67 -7.74 -15.66
N ARG A 276 32.46 -8.41 -16.52
CA ARG A 276 33.10 -7.79 -17.68
C ARG A 276 32.07 -7.20 -18.65
N GLU A 277 31.05 -7.97 -19.02
CA GLU A 277 30.00 -7.51 -19.94
C GLU A 277 29.24 -6.32 -19.33
N LEU A 278 28.81 -6.43 -18.06
CA LEU A 278 28.06 -5.36 -17.37
C LEU A 278 28.90 -4.09 -17.17
N SER A 279 30.21 -4.19 -16.95
CA SER A 279 31.10 -3.03 -16.78
C SER A 279 31.14 -2.10 -17.99
N GLN A 280 30.81 -2.62 -19.18
CA GLN A 280 30.82 -1.89 -20.45
C GLN A 280 29.42 -1.36 -20.82
N VAL A 281 28.39 -1.75 -20.08
CA VAL A 281 27.00 -1.39 -20.37
C VAL A 281 26.68 -0.01 -19.81
N ASN A 282 26.04 0.83 -20.63
CA ASN A 282 25.51 2.11 -20.16
C ASN A 282 24.39 1.83 -19.14
N PRO A 283 24.39 2.46 -17.94
CA PRO A 283 23.33 2.27 -16.95
C PRO A 283 21.90 2.45 -17.48
N ALA A 284 21.70 3.30 -18.51
CA ALA A 284 20.40 3.47 -19.15
C ALA A 284 19.89 2.21 -19.88
N ASP A 285 20.82 1.34 -20.31
CA ASP A 285 20.54 0.12 -21.06
C ASP A 285 20.28 -1.10 -20.18
N LEU A 286 20.57 -1.01 -18.87
CA LEU A 286 20.32 -2.10 -17.90
C LEU A 286 18.85 -2.49 -17.78
N LYS A 287 17.94 -1.59 -18.19
CA LYS A 287 16.50 -1.83 -18.18
C LYS A 287 15.99 -2.47 -19.47
N LYS A 288 16.82 -2.65 -20.50
CA LYS A 288 16.41 -3.39 -21.71
C LYS A 288 16.12 -4.85 -21.36
N PRO A 289 15.28 -5.54 -22.15
CA PRO A 289 15.13 -6.98 -22.01
C PRO A 289 16.49 -7.68 -22.12
N LEU A 290 16.77 -8.54 -21.13
CA LEU A 290 17.98 -9.33 -21.06
C LEU A 290 17.91 -10.48 -22.07
N LYS A 291 19.01 -10.71 -22.77
CA LYS A 291 19.24 -11.90 -23.59
C LYS A 291 20.59 -12.49 -23.22
N VAL A 292 20.60 -13.72 -22.73
CA VAL A 292 21.84 -14.39 -22.34
C VAL A 292 22.29 -15.31 -23.48
N LYS A 293 23.58 -15.24 -23.83
CA LYS A 293 24.22 -16.15 -24.77
C LYS A 293 25.33 -16.90 -24.07
N ILE A 294 25.17 -18.22 -23.94
CA ILE A 294 26.23 -19.09 -23.46
C ILE A 294 27.11 -19.48 -24.66
N CYS A 295 28.37 -19.07 -24.64
CA CYS A 295 29.31 -19.30 -25.73
C CYS A 295 29.48 -20.81 -26.01
N GLY A 296 29.32 -21.21 -27.27
CA GLY A 296 29.43 -22.61 -27.70
C GLY A 296 28.13 -23.41 -27.67
N GLU A 297 27.00 -22.79 -27.31
CA GLU A 297 25.69 -23.44 -27.29
C GLU A 297 24.75 -22.87 -28.36
N GLU A 298 24.00 -23.74 -29.04
CA GLU A 298 23.02 -23.36 -30.08
C GLU A 298 21.68 -22.85 -29.51
N ALA A 299 21.56 -22.71 -28.19
CA ALA A 299 20.29 -22.36 -27.57
C ALA A 299 19.86 -20.93 -27.91
N GLU A 300 18.77 -20.80 -28.67
CA GLU A 300 18.05 -19.54 -28.81
C GLU A 300 17.28 -19.24 -27.52
N ASP A 301 17.61 -18.12 -26.87
CA ASP A 301 17.02 -17.72 -25.59
C ASP A 301 15.52 -17.41 -25.72
N ALA A 302 14.69 -18.41 -25.41
CA ALA A 302 13.26 -18.28 -25.16
C ALA A 302 12.94 -18.28 -23.64
N GLY A 303 13.90 -17.90 -22.80
CA GLY A 303 13.77 -17.80 -21.33
C GLY A 303 14.43 -18.95 -20.54
N GLY A 304 14.65 -20.11 -21.16
CA GLY A 304 15.33 -21.25 -20.52
C GLY A 304 16.79 -20.94 -20.18
N VAL A 305 17.52 -20.35 -21.14
CA VAL A 305 18.92 -19.96 -20.99
C VAL A 305 19.07 -18.88 -19.92
N THR A 306 18.20 -17.88 -19.92
CA THR A 306 18.20 -16.83 -18.88
C THR A 306 17.97 -17.41 -17.47
N LYS A 307 17.05 -18.37 -17.31
CA LYS A 307 16.82 -19.03 -16.02
C LYS A 307 18.06 -19.80 -15.55
N GLU A 308 18.68 -20.56 -16.44
CA GLU A 308 19.90 -21.30 -16.14
C GLU A 308 21.05 -20.36 -15.77
N PHE A 309 21.22 -19.28 -16.52
CA PHE A 309 22.20 -18.24 -16.23
C PHE A 309 22.09 -17.73 -14.80
N PHE A 310 20.89 -17.30 -14.36
CA PHE A 310 20.72 -16.81 -12.99
C PHE A 310 20.96 -17.88 -11.93
N LEU A 311 20.60 -19.14 -12.20
CA LEU A 311 20.87 -20.26 -11.28
C LEU A 311 22.38 -20.49 -11.10
N LEU A 312 23.13 -20.53 -12.20
CA LEU A 312 24.58 -20.71 -12.18
C LEU A 312 25.28 -19.51 -11.54
N LEU A 313 24.87 -18.30 -11.91
CA LEU A 313 25.42 -17.05 -11.39
C LEU A 313 25.22 -16.93 -9.87
N LEU A 314 24.00 -17.18 -9.38
CA LEU A 314 23.69 -17.12 -7.95
C LEU A 314 24.41 -18.24 -7.18
N ARG A 315 24.47 -19.46 -7.73
CA ARG A 315 25.23 -20.55 -7.11
C ARG A 315 26.69 -20.17 -6.91
N ASP A 316 27.31 -19.57 -7.92
CA ASP A 316 28.72 -19.21 -7.85
C ASP A 316 28.92 -17.99 -6.95
N ILE A 317 28.13 -16.91 -7.07
CA ILE A 317 28.24 -15.71 -6.21
C ILE A 317 28.02 -16.02 -4.72
N LEU A 318 27.13 -16.95 -4.40
CA LEU A 318 26.86 -17.35 -3.02
C LEU A 318 27.84 -18.43 -2.50
N ASP A 319 28.77 -18.89 -3.34
CA ASP A 319 29.82 -19.82 -2.93
C ASP A 319 30.76 -19.12 -1.94
N PRO A 320 30.99 -19.70 -0.73
CA PRO A 320 31.90 -19.12 0.26
C PRO A 320 33.30 -18.79 -0.26
N LYS A 321 33.75 -19.42 -1.37
CA LYS A 321 35.05 -19.12 -2.00
C LYS A 321 35.20 -17.66 -2.42
N TYR A 322 34.09 -16.97 -2.73
CA TYR A 322 34.14 -15.55 -3.09
C TYR A 322 34.11 -14.62 -1.86
N GLY A 323 33.82 -15.14 -0.67
CA GLY A 323 33.80 -14.36 0.58
C GLY A 323 32.73 -13.28 0.69
N MET A 324 31.84 -13.15 -0.29
CA MET A 324 30.84 -12.08 -0.33
C MET A 324 29.74 -12.28 0.72
N PHE A 325 29.40 -13.54 1.03
CA PHE A 325 28.30 -13.88 1.92
C PHE A 325 28.71 -14.87 3.00
N LYS A 326 28.09 -14.74 4.17
CA LYS A 326 28.16 -15.66 5.30
C LYS A 326 26.76 -16.20 5.61
N GLU A 327 26.67 -17.50 5.86
CA GLU A 327 25.46 -18.13 6.36
C GLU A 327 25.39 -18.03 7.90
N TYR A 328 24.23 -17.65 8.43
CA TYR A 328 23.91 -17.74 9.85
C TYR A 328 23.21 -19.06 10.14
N GLU A 329 23.85 -19.93 10.92
CA GLU A 329 23.38 -21.30 11.17
C GLU A 329 21.97 -21.33 11.80
N GLU A 330 21.64 -20.36 12.64
CA GLU A 330 20.36 -20.33 13.37
C GLU A 330 19.16 -20.06 12.47
N THR A 331 19.34 -19.24 11.43
CA THR A 331 18.26 -18.81 10.53
C THR A 331 18.37 -19.38 9.12
N ARG A 332 19.52 -19.98 8.78
CA ARG A 332 19.90 -20.38 7.41
C ARG A 332 19.89 -19.20 6.43
N ALA A 333 19.93 -17.97 6.94
CA ALA A 333 19.96 -16.75 6.13
C ALA A 333 21.39 -16.44 5.70
N LEU A 334 21.54 -15.95 4.47
CA LEU A 334 22.79 -15.42 3.94
C LEU A 334 22.83 -13.90 4.15
N TRP A 335 23.96 -13.39 4.58
CA TRP A 335 24.20 -11.95 4.72
C TRP A 335 25.59 -11.58 4.22
N PHE A 336 25.79 -10.31 3.90
CA PHE A 336 27.10 -9.79 3.51
C PHE A 336 28.14 -10.04 4.61
N THR A 337 29.32 -10.50 4.20
CA THR A 337 30.45 -10.68 5.13
C THR A 337 31.00 -9.32 5.54
N GLU A 338 31.38 -9.17 6.81
CA GLU A 338 32.01 -7.92 7.33
C GLU A 338 33.46 -7.74 6.85
N ASN A 339 34.11 -8.85 6.49
CA ASN A 339 35.47 -8.91 5.98
C ASN A 339 35.43 -9.20 4.48
N SER A 340 35.42 -8.16 3.64
CA SER A 340 35.74 -8.37 2.23
C SER A 340 37.23 -8.73 2.12
N PHE A 341 37.59 -9.56 1.15
CA PHE A 341 38.99 -9.92 0.88
C PHE A 341 39.84 -8.74 0.36
N GLU A 342 39.29 -7.52 0.31
CA GLU A 342 39.88 -6.34 -0.32
C GLU A 342 40.92 -5.61 0.57
N ASP A 343 41.09 -5.99 1.84
CA ASP A 343 41.96 -5.28 2.80
C ASP A 343 43.28 -5.99 3.16
N ASN A 344 43.98 -6.62 2.19
CA ASN A 344 45.35 -7.13 2.44
C ASN A 344 46.43 -6.67 1.45
N ASP A 345 46.12 -5.76 0.52
CA ASP A 345 47.12 -5.14 -0.36
C ASP A 345 47.29 -3.64 -0.04
N VAL A 346 47.96 -3.34 1.08
CA VAL A 346 48.58 -2.02 1.35
C VAL A 346 50.03 -2.19 1.79
#